data_AF-A0A7Y3GHH5-F1
#
_entry.id   AF-A0A7Y3GHH5-F1
#
_cell.length_a   1.000
_cell.length_b   1.000
_cell.length_c   1.000
_cell.angle_alpha   90.00
_cell.angle_beta   90.00
_cell.angle_gamma   90.00
#
_symmetry.space_group_name_H-M   'P 1'
#
loop_
_entity.id
_entity.type
_entity.pdbx_description
1 polymer ?
#
loop_
_entity_poly.entity_id
_entity_poly.type
_entity_poly.pdbx_seq_one_letter_code
_entity_poly.pdbx_strand_id
1 'polypeptide(L)'
;MKAYRSFTRWIGSVRLVRPILAWLVPRIDTVLLRWGGRITPFPTMLLTTTGAATGQPHQAPLWFLAEPGSYIVLASNFGRREPDWSCNLRAEPSCRVALDGTEIAATAELVGDEQWDGYFERFAEFYPTYRDYVADRRAPMWRLVTGTER
;
A
#
# COMPACT_ATOMS: atom_id res chain seq x y z
N MET A 1 -10.31 9.56 -16.32
CA MET A 1 -10.40 8.17 -16.81
C MET A 1 -9.56 7.87 -18.07
N LYS A 2 -9.41 8.76 -19.07
CA LYS A 2 -8.60 8.49 -20.29
C LYS A 2 -7.07 8.52 -20.10
N ALA A 3 -6.54 9.32 -19.17
CA ALA A 3 -5.09 9.42 -18.91
C ALA A 3 -4.46 8.15 -18.30
N TYR A 4 -5.28 7.24 -17.76
CA TYR A 4 -4.89 6.03 -17.04
C TYR A 4 -4.41 4.88 -17.95
N ARG A 5 -5.02 4.72 -19.13
CA ARG A 5 -4.71 3.63 -20.07
C ARG A 5 -3.34 3.76 -20.76
N SER A 6 -2.79 4.97 -20.84
CA SER A 6 -1.53 5.24 -21.54
C SER A 6 -0.30 4.99 -20.66
N PHE A 7 -0.44 5.15 -19.33
CA PHE A 7 0.68 5.03 -18.40
C PHE A 7 1.01 3.57 -18.01
N THR A 8 0.00 2.71 -17.91
CA THR A 8 0.18 1.26 -17.64
C THR A 8 0.94 0.55 -18.77
N ARG A 9 0.79 1.01 -20.02
CA ARG A 9 1.60 0.56 -21.17
C ARG A 9 3.05 1.04 -21.13
N TRP A 10 3.33 2.14 -20.45
CA TRP A 10 4.68 2.72 -20.39
C TRP A 10 5.56 2.05 -19.32
N ILE A 11 5.04 1.78 -18.12
CA ILE A 11 5.81 1.09 -17.06
C ILE A 11 6.15 -0.36 -17.44
N GLY A 12 5.25 -1.05 -18.16
CA GLY A 12 5.46 -2.44 -18.55
C GLY A 12 6.52 -2.67 -19.64
N SER A 13 6.97 -1.63 -20.36
CA SER A 13 7.75 -1.80 -21.61
C SER A 13 9.26 -1.62 -21.46
N VAL A 14 9.78 -1.13 -20.33
CA VAL A 14 11.22 -0.79 -20.21
C VAL A 14 11.96 -1.72 -19.25
N ARG A 15 12.36 -2.88 -19.76
CA ARG A 15 13.03 -3.98 -19.03
C ARG A 15 14.37 -3.59 -18.37
N LEU A 16 14.98 -2.46 -18.75
CA LEU A 16 16.29 -2.01 -18.24
C LEU A 16 16.24 -1.00 -17.07
N VAL A 17 15.09 -0.41 -16.74
CA VAL A 17 14.98 0.69 -15.73
C VAL A 17 14.44 0.19 -14.38
N ARG A 18 13.97 -1.06 -14.31
CA ARG A 18 13.37 -1.71 -13.12
C ARG A 18 14.17 -1.60 -11.81
N PRO A 19 15.50 -1.80 -11.76
CA PRO A 19 16.21 -1.78 -10.47
C PRO A 19 16.45 -0.35 -9.94
N ILE A 20 16.61 0.63 -10.84
CA ILE A 20 16.92 2.02 -10.47
C ILE A 20 15.66 2.76 -10.01
N LEU A 21 14.52 2.53 -10.69
CA LEU A 21 13.24 3.13 -10.30
C LEU A 21 12.72 2.58 -8.96
N ALA A 22 12.88 1.27 -8.70
CA ALA A 22 12.47 0.64 -7.45
C ALA A 22 13.22 1.16 -6.21
N TRP A 23 14.43 1.69 -6.40
CA TRP A 23 15.23 2.27 -5.32
C TRP A 23 14.97 3.78 -5.11
N LEU A 24 14.72 4.55 -6.18
CA LEU A 24 14.47 6.00 -6.08
C LEU A 24 13.03 6.37 -5.70
N VAL A 25 12.04 5.68 -6.26
CA VAL A 25 10.63 6.11 -6.18
C VAL A 25 10.09 6.15 -4.75
N PRO A 26 10.30 5.16 -3.86
CA PRO A 26 9.72 5.20 -2.52
C PRO A 26 10.20 6.39 -1.67
N ARG A 27 11.46 6.81 -1.83
CA ARG A 27 12.06 7.93 -1.08
C ARG A 27 11.54 9.28 -1.57
N ILE A 28 11.39 9.45 -2.88
CA ILE A 28 10.94 10.72 -3.45
C ILE A 28 9.41 10.86 -3.32
N ASP A 29 8.64 9.78 -3.52
CA ASP A 29 7.18 9.82 -3.36
C ASP A 29 6.79 10.07 -1.91
N THR A 30 7.54 9.58 -0.92
CA THR A 30 7.30 9.90 0.51
C THR A 30 7.45 11.40 0.80
N VAL A 31 8.51 12.03 0.28
CA VAL A 31 8.74 13.47 0.45
C VAL A 31 7.71 14.30 -0.32
N LEU A 32 7.34 13.88 -1.54
CA LEU A 32 6.34 14.57 -2.35
C LEU A 32 4.93 14.44 -1.78
N LEU A 33 4.51 13.26 -1.30
CA LEU A 33 3.20 13.06 -0.68
C LEU A 33 3.00 13.96 0.54
N ARG A 34 4.07 14.17 1.32
CA ARG A 34 4.05 15.10 2.46
C ARG A 34 3.81 16.56 2.05
N TRP A 35 4.06 16.91 0.79
CA TRP A 35 3.94 18.27 0.21
C TRP A 35 2.85 18.34 -0.87
N GLY A 36 1.99 17.32 -0.98
CA GLY A 36 0.90 17.28 -1.97
C GLY A 36 1.32 16.94 -3.41
N GLY A 37 2.58 16.57 -3.66
CA GLY A 37 3.08 16.10 -4.96
C GLY A 37 3.01 14.58 -5.10
N ARG A 38 2.97 14.08 -6.35
CA ARG A 38 2.99 12.63 -6.67
C ARG A 38 3.86 12.36 -7.90
N ILE A 39 4.73 11.35 -7.86
CA ILE A 39 5.42 10.83 -9.06
C ILE A 39 4.65 9.65 -9.65
N THR A 40 3.99 8.86 -8.78
CA THR A 40 3.16 7.74 -9.22
C THR A 40 1.74 8.24 -9.53
N PRO A 41 1.14 7.90 -10.69
CA PRO A 41 -0.19 8.39 -11.06
C PRO A 41 -1.31 7.58 -10.38
N PHE A 42 -1.02 6.97 -9.23
CA PHE A 42 -1.91 6.05 -8.56
C PHE A 42 -2.34 6.62 -7.22
N PRO A 43 -3.62 6.45 -6.83
CA PRO A 43 -4.09 6.88 -5.53
C PRO A 43 -3.28 6.14 -4.47
N THR A 44 -2.49 6.90 -3.72
CA THR A 44 -1.56 6.38 -2.71
C THR A 44 -1.97 6.98 -1.39
N MET A 45 -2.15 6.13 -0.38
CA MET A 45 -2.33 6.56 1.00
C MET A 45 -0.98 6.59 1.70
N LEU A 46 -0.84 7.46 2.70
CA LEU A 46 0.27 7.38 3.63
C LEU A 46 -0.20 6.67 4.90
N LEU A 47 0.28 5.46 5.13
CA LEU A 47 0.02 4.70 6.35
C LEU A 47 1.05 5.07 7.42
N THR A 48 0.59 5.48 8.59
CA THR A 48 1.41 5.68 9.78
C THR A 48 1.16 4.54 10.79
N THR A 49 2.21 3.82 11.16
CA THR A 49 2.21 2.71 12.14
C THR A 49 3.16 3.00 13.29
N THR A 50 3.02 2.30 14.42
CA THR A 50 4.00 2.35 15.51
C THR A 50 5.05 1.25 15.32
N GLY A 51 6.33 1.60 15.24
CA GLY A 51 7.41 0.63 15.05
C GLY A 51 7.48 -0.40 16.17
N ALA A 52 7.27 -1.69 15.87
CA ALA A 52 7.22 -2.75 16.89
C ALA A 52 8.50 -2.86 17.73
N ALA A 53 9.66 -2.59 17.12
CA ALA A 53 10.96 -2.62 17.78
C ALA A 53 11.37 -1.28 18.41
N THR A 54 10.85 -0.15 17.90
CA THR A 54 11.37 1.20 18.22
C THR A 54 10.39 2.07 18.99
N GLY A 55 9.09 1.74 18.98
CA GLY A 55 8.00 2.59 19.49
C GLY A 55 7.79 3.88 18.71
N GLN A 56 8.53 4.12 17.63
CA GLN A 56 8.47 5.38 16.87
C GLN A 56 7.49 5.31 15.71
N PRO A 57 6.86 6.44 15.31
CA PRO A 57 6.01 6.48 14.12
C PRO A 57 6.79 6.09 12.85
N HIS A 58 6.25 5.15 12.08
CA HIS A 58 6.79 4.70 10.81
C HIS A 58 5.76 4.91 9.69
N GLN A 59 6.17 5.61 8.63
CA GLN A 59 5.30 5.95 7.51
C GLN A 59 5.63 5.11 6.27
N ALA A 60 4.59 4.63 5.58
CA ALA A 60 4.72 3.88 4.34
C ALA A 60 3.67 4.36 3.32
N PRO A 61 4.08 4.76 2.10
CA PRO A 61 3.15 5.03 1.02
C PRO A 61 2.63 3.71 0.45
N LEU A 62 1.32 3.53 0.42
CA LEU A 62 0.67 2.28 -0.01
C LEU A 62 -0.43 2.54 -1.02
N TRP A 63 -0.58 1.61 -1.94
CA TRP A 63 -1.81 1.46 -2.68
C TRP A 63 -2.85 0.72 -1.83
N PHE A 64 -4.10 1.03 -2.10
CA PHE A 64 -5.22 0.47 -1.38
C PHE A 64 -6.40 0.17 -2.29
N LEU A 65 -7.27 -0.73 -1.85
CA LEU A 65 -8.64 -0.83 -2.34
C LEU A 65 -9.55 -0.09 -1.36
N ALA A 66 -10.40 0.79 -1.86
CA ALA A 66 -11.41 1.44 -1.03
C ALA A 66 -12.61 0.51 -0.82
N GLU A 67 -13.10 0.47 0.41
CA GLU A 67 -14.36 -0.11 0.83
C GLU A 67 -15.14 0.91 1.66
N PRO A 68 -16.47 0.77 1.81
CA PRO A 68 -17.23 1.62 2.72
C PRO A 68 -16.64 1.57 4.15
N GLY A 69 -16.15 2.72 4.63
CA GLY A 69 -15.58 2.84 5.99
C GLY A 69 -14.25 2.12 6.23
N SER A 70 -13.58 1.61 5.18
CA SER A 70 -12.28 0.95 5.35
C SER A 70 -11.44 0.95 4.09
N TYR A 71 -10.16 0.62 4.26
CA TYR A 71 -9.20 0.48 3.16
C TYR A 71 -8.47 -0.85 3.26
N ILE A 72 -8.33 -1.56 2.14
CA ILE A 72 -7.56 -2.82 2.09
C ILE A 72 -6.16 -2.53 1.56
N VAL A 73 -5.12 -3.03 2.23
CA VAL A 73 -3.71 -2.89 1.81
C VAL A 73 -3.00 -4.23 1.76
N LEU A 74 -2.11 -4.41 0.78
CA LEU A 74 -1.39 -5.66 0.52
C LEU A 74 0.11 -5.56 0.90
N ALA A 75 0.57 -6.44 1.78
CA ALA A 75 1.94 -6.51 2.28
C ALA A 75 2.92 -7.26 1.34
N SER A 76 2.88 -6.92 0.05
CA SER A 76 3.64 -7.61 -1.01
C SER A 76 5.14 -7.28 -1.01
N ASN A 77 5.51 -6.03 -0.71
CA ASN A 77 6.90 -5.54 -0.69
C ASN A 77 7.72 -5.99 -1.93
N PHE A 78 7.12 -5.90 -3.13
CA PHE A 78 7.75 -6.32 -4.38
C PHE A 78 8.25 -7.78 -4.40
N GLY A 79 7.59 -8.67 -3.66
CA GLY A 79 7.97 -10.08 -3.54
C GLY A 79 9.16 -10.35 -2.62
N ARG A 80 9.63 -9.32 -1.90
CA ARG A 80 10.62 -9.50 -0.83
C ARG A 80 9.93 -10.00 0.44
N ARG A 81 10.64 -9.88 1.57
CA ARG A 81 10.10 -10.15 2.91
C ARG A 81 8.87 -9.31 3.24
N GLU A 82 8.08 -9.77 4.21
CA GLU A 82 7.00 -8.96 4.78
C GLU A 82 7.54 -7.56 5.18
N PRO A 83 6.86 -6.47 4.76
CA PRO A 83 7.31 -5.13 5.05
C PRO A 83 7.10 -4.78 6.53
N ASP A 84 7.98 -3.94 7.07
CA ASP A 84 8.02 -3.61 8.49
C ASP A 84 6.68 -3.02 8.98
N TRP A 85 5.96 -2.26 8.15
CA TRP A 85 4.62 -1.74 8.51
C TRP A 85 3.60 -2.85 8.78
N SER A 86 3.68 -4.00 8.09
CA SER A 86 2.77 -5.14 8.33
C SER A 86 3.13 -5.82 9.65
N CYS A 87 4.42 -5.97 9.93
CA CYS A 87 4.88 -6.46 11.23
C CYS A 87 4.47 -5.52 12.37
N ASN A 88 4.52 -4.20 12.15
CA ASN A 88 4.07 -3.19 13.10
C ASN A 88 2.57 -3.35 13.41
N LEU A 89 1.73 -3.52 12.39
CA LEU A 89 0.28 -3.70 12.57
C LEU A 89 -0.08 -4.99 13.35
N ARG A 90 0.74 -6.03 13.26
CA ARG A 90 0.57 -7.23 14.11
C ARG A 90 0.81 -6.95 15.59
N ALA A 91 1.73 -6.03 15.90
CA ALA A 91 2.09 -5.68 17.26
C ALA A 91 1.16 -4.62 17.85
N GLU A 92 0.81 -3.61 17.07
CA GLU A 92 -0.10 -2.52 17.43
C GLU A 92 -1.02 -2.21 16.23
N PRO A 93 -2.30 -2.62 16.29
CA PRO A 93 -3.24 -2.43 15.18
C PRO A 93 -3.72 -0.98 15.02
N SER A 94 -3.54 -0.12 16.03
CA SER A 94 -3.89 1.29 15.94
C SER A 94 -2.97 2.01 14.96
N CYS A 95 -3.54 2.62 13.94
CA CYS A 95 -2.79 3.29 12.88
C CYS A 95 -3.50 4.56 12.40
N ARG A 96 -2.83 5.31 11.54
CA ARG A 96 -3.42 6.48 10.88
C ARG A 96 -3.23 6.39 9.38
N VAL A 97 -4.23 6.83 8.64
CA VAL A 97 -4.22 6.86 7.18
C VAL A 97 -4.35 8.29 6.71
N ALA A 98 -3.40 8.74 5.90
CA ALA A 98 -3.45 10.07 5.29
C ALA A 98 -3.81 9.95 3.80
N LEU A 99 -4.90 10.63 3.41
CA LEU A 99 -5.42 10.71 2.05
C LEU A 99 -5.64 12.18 1.72
N ASP A 100 -5.03 12.64 0.62
CA ASP A 100 -5.14 14.03 0.13
C ASP A 100 -4.88 15.11 1.22
N GLY A 101 -4.00 14.81 2.18
CA GLY A 101 -3.64 15.70 3.29
C GLY A 101 -4.51 15.58 4.54
N THR A 102 -5.60 14.81 4.50
CA THR A 102 -6.43 14.52 5.67
C THR A 102 -5.96 13.22 6.33
N GLU A 103 -5.61 13.30 7.61
CA GLU A 103 -5.25 12.14 8.42
C GLU A 103 -6.49 11.62 9.17
N ILE A 104 -6.72 10.31 9.11
CA ILE A 104 -7.88 9.62 9.69
C ILE A 104 -7.36 8.50 10.58
N ALA A 105 -7.90 8.38 11.80
CA ALA A 105 -7.60 7.27 12.69
C ALA A 105 -8.21 5.96 12.15
N ALA A 106 -7.45 4.88 12.19
CA ALA A 106 -7.90 3.57 11.74
C ALA A 106 -7.40 2.45 12.66
N THR A 107 -8.12 1.33 12.65
CA THR A 107 -7.70 0.08 13.30
C THR A 107 -7.48 -0.98 12.23
N ALA A 108 -6.33 -1.64 12.26
CA ALA A 108 -5.97 -2.68 11.32
C ALA A 108 -6.50 -4.04 11.75
N GLU A 109 -7.17 -4.72 10.82
CA GLU A 109 -7.66 -6.09 10.94
C GLU A 109 -7.01 -6.94 9.86
N LEU A 110 -6.55 -8.15 10.21
CA LEU A 110 -6.01 -9.06 9.22
C LEU A 110 -7.16 -9.60 8.35
N VAL A 111 -7.02 -9.50 7.03
CA VAL A 111 -7.95 -10.12 6.09
C VAL A 111 -7.80 -11.64 6.19
N GLY A 112 -8.91 -12.32 6.47
CA GLY A 112 -8.96 -13.78 6.58
C GLY A 112 -8.78 -14.48 5.24
N ASP A 113 -8.38 -15.76 5.29
CA ASP A 113 -8.03 -16.53 4.10
C ASP A 113 -9.15 -16.65 3.08
N GLU A 114 -10.41 -16.76 3.53
CA GLU A 114 -11.60 -16.85 2.68
C GLU A 114 -11.83 -15.58 1.84
N GLN A 115 -11.47 -14.41 2.37
CA GLN A 115 -11.67 -13.12 1.70
C GLN A 115 -10.48 -12.71 0.83
N TRP A 116 -9.30 -13.26 1.14
CA TRP A 116 -8.03 -12.82 0.55
C TRP A 116 -8.00 -12.98 -0.97
N ASP A 117 -8.48 -14.11 -1.52
CA ASP A 117 -8.43 -14.34 -2.97
C ASP A 117 -9.29 -13.31 -3.72
N GLY A 118 -10.48 -12.98 -3.20
CA GLY A 118 -11.36 -11.97 -3.80
C GLY A 118 -10.75 -10.57 -3.82
N TYR A 119 -10.08 -10.17 -2.73
CA TYR A 119 -9.36 -8.89 -2.71
C TYR A 119 -8.10 -8.91 -3.57
N PHE A 120 -7.38 -10.03 -3.57
CA PHE A 120 -6.15 -10.16 -4.35
C PHE A 120 -6.43 -10.06 -5.85
N GLU A 121 -7.49 -10.69 -6.33
CA GLU A 121 -7.90 -10.56 -7.74
C GLU A 121 -8.18 -9.10 -8.12
N ARG A 122 -8.85 -8.33 -7.24
CA ARG A 122 -9.03 -6.88 -7.46
C ARG A 122 -7.68 -6.15 -7.53
N PHE A 123 -6.72 -6.44 -6.65
CA PHE A 123 -5.37 -5.85 -6.77
C PHE A 123 -4.68 -6.24 -8.08
N ALA A 124 -4.78 -7.51 -8.49
CA ALA A 124 -4.15 -8.04 -9.68
C ALA A 124 -4.80 -7.55 -10.99
N GLU A 125 -6.10 -7.22 -10.99
CA GLU A 125 -6.78 -6.55 -12.11
C GLU A 125 -6.16 -5.18 -12.41
N PHE A 126 -5.84 -4.41 -11.36
CA PHE A 126 -5.22 -3.10 -11.51
C PHE A 126 -3.71 -3.17 -11.78
N TYR A 127 -3.01 -4.11 -11.13
CA TYR A 127 -1.57 -4.28 -11.28
C TYR A 127 -1.18 -5.77 -11.34
N PRO A 128 -1.19 -6.38 -12.54
CA PRO A 128 -0.95 -7.82 -12.72
C PRO A 128 0.39 -8.32 -12.16
N THR A 129 1.41 -7.46 -12.06
CA THR A 129 2.71 -7.79 -11.46
C THR A 129 2.60 -8.22 -9.99
N TYR A 130 1.50 -7.92 -9.29
CA TYR A 130 1.28 -8.45 -7.94
C TYR A 130 1.28 -9.98 -7.91
N ARG A 131 0.90 -10.66 -9.00
CA ARG A 131 0.98 -12.13 -9.12
C ARG A 131 2.41 -12.62 -8.95
N ASP A 132 3.38 -11.96 -9.57
CA ASP A 132 4.80 -12.30 -9.42
C ASP A 132 5.28 -12.04 -7.98
N TYR A 133 4.78 -10.97 -7.33
CA TYR A 133 5.20 -10.60 -5.97
C TYR A 133 4.69 -11.53 -4.88
N VAL A 134 3.64 -12.31 -5.13
CA VAL A 134 3.06 -13.22 -4.13
C VAL A 134 3.08 -14.68 -4.60
N ALA A 135 3.77 -14.97 -5.71
CA ALA A 135 3.87 -16.33 -6.26
C ALA A 135 4.43 -17.34 -5.24
N ASP A 136 5.45 -16.92 -4.48
CA ASP A 136 6.13 -17.78 -3.52
C ASP A 136 5.57 -17.68 -2.09
N ARG A 137 4.66 -16.73 -1.82
CA ARG A 137 4.08 -16.53 -0.48
C ARG A 137 2.72 -15.83 -0.54
N ARG A 138 1.77 -16.29 0.29
CA ARG A 138 0.53 -15.54 0.55
C ARG A 138 0.87 -14.32 1.41
N ALA A 139 0.95 -13.15 0.77
CA ALA A 139 1.30 -11.92 1.46
C ALA A 139 0.15 -11.47 2.39
N PRO A 140 0.43 -11.02 3.62
CA PRO A 140 -0.61 -10.50 4.50
C PRO A 140 -1.37 -9.35 3.86
N MET A 141 -2.66 -9.28 4.15
CA MET A 141 -3.52 -8.21 3.70
C MET A 141 -4.27 -7.67 4.91
N TRP A 142 -4.38 -6.35 4.99
CA TRP A 142 -4.95 -5.68 6.15
C TRP A 142 -6.12 -4.83 5.72
N ARG A 143 -7.24 -4.96 6.44
CA ARG A 143 -8.36 -4.03 6.40
C ARG A 143 -8.11 -2.95 7.45
N LEU A 144 -8.04 -1.70 7.02
CA LEU A 144 -7.86 -0.53 7.85
C LEU A 144 -9.24 0.11 8.05
N VAL A 145 -9.89 -0.22 9.17
CA VAL A 145 -11.23 0.28 9.51
C VAL A 145 -11.09 1.70 10.05
N THR A 146 -11.62 2.69 9.34
CA THR A 146 -11.62 4.07 9.81
C THR A 146 -12.73 4.25 10.82
N GLY A 147 -12.39 4.78 12.00
CA GLY A 147 -13.41 5.20 12.95
C GLY A 147 -14.16 6.40 12.36
N THR A 148 -15.48 6.35 12.34
CA THR A 148 -16.28 7.55 12.13
C THR A 148 -15.99 8.47 13.31
N GLU A 149 -15.18 9.52 13.11
CA GLU A 149 -15.24 10.65 14.03
C GLU A 149 -16.68 11.17 13.96
N ARG A 150 -17.32 11.18 15.13
CA ARG A 150 -18.65 11.79 15.33
C ARG A 150 -18.59 13.28 15.12
#